data_AF-A0A930GTZ4-F1
#
_entry.id   AF-A0A930GTZ4-F1
#
_cell.length_a   1.000
_cell.length_b   1.000
_cell.length_c   1.000
_cell.angle_alpha   90.00
_cell.angle_beta   90.00
_cell.angle_gamma   90.00
#
_symmetry.space_group_name_H-M   'P 1'
#
loop_
_entity.id
_entity.type
_entity.pdbx_description
1 polymer ?
#
loop_
_entity_poly.entity_id
_entity_poly.type
_entity_poly.pdbx_seq_one_letter_code
_entity_poly.pdbx_strand_id
1 'polypeptide(L)'
;MGGKECSTYININVLWRIAAFIISTVFYISVSVYNKENINLIIFLGMSISCALSCWLYKKVCENRLHFRIMFSLEVFAYGIFIFLSGGCNSPYLWYEVNCILLMVALDKNITVTFIACIWCLFCAIAGKSIENSSYQDINIILGMGMLMCEFYIIRYYVAYIGKQNEELESLNTELNKEKELSNYSFVMLTELSESFGLFAMTDPKKIMEKLSMLLRNNNLYREFMLVKFERDDFPEIIESCGIEKNVYDDISAKVKFQYEDSGNGENVEILNIESAGNTYELIKIG
;
A
#
# COMPACT_ATOMS: atom_id res chain seq x y z
N MET A 1 -4.69 0.84 -6.13
CA MET A 1 -4.75 1.30 -7.53
C MET A 1 -5.44 2.64 -7.54
N GLY A 2 -4.69 3.73 -7.73
CA GLY A 2 -5.23 5.08 -7.69
C GLY A 2 -6.12 5.35 -8.91
N GLY A 3 -7.19 6.14 -8.73
CA GLY A 3 -8.20 6.39 -9.77
C GLY A 3 -7.67 7.03 -11.07
N LYS A 4 -6.50 7.68 -11.04
CA LYS A 4 -5.85 8.25 -12.24
C LYS A 4 -5.18 7.20 -13.13
N GLU A 5 -4.67 6.12 -12.56
CA GLU A 5 -3.83 5.13 -13.26
C GLU A 5 -4.68 4.14 -14.06
N CYS A 6 -5.81 3.73 -13.47
CA CYS A 6 -6.86 2.98 -14.16
C CYS A 6 -7.34 3.76 -15.39
N SER A 7 -7.47 5.09 -15.28
CA SER A 7 -7.95 5.97 -16.36
C SER A 7 -7.03 6.01 -17.59
N THR A 8 -5.71 6.08 -17.40
CA THR A 8 -4.74 6.15 -18.51
C THR A 8 -4.72 4.86 -19.33
N TYR A 9 -4.70 3.71 -18.66
CA TYR A 9 -4.75 2.41 -19.31
C TYR A 9 -6.07 2.21 -20.07
N ILE A 10 -7.20 2.55 -19.45
CA ILE A 10 -8.52 2.47 -20.08
C ILE A 10 -8.55 3.32 -21.35
N ASN A 11 -8.00 4.53 -21.32
CA ASN A 11 -8.01 5.42 -22.49
C ASN A 11 -7.18 4.87 -23.65
N ILE A 12 -5.97 4.35 -23.39
CA ILE A 12 -5.12 3.74 -24.43
C ILE A 12 -5.80 2.51 -25.02
N ASN A 13 -6.41 1.69 -24.17
CA ASN A 13 -7.12 0.48 -24.55
C ASN A 13 -8.37 0.78 -25.39
N VAL A 14 -9.20 1.74 -24.94
CA VAL A 14 -10.36 2.20 -25.71
C VAL A 14 -9.93 2.74 -27.07
N LEU A 15 -8.83 3.50 -27.14
CA LEU A 15 -8.30 4.02 -28.39
C LEU A 15 -7.82 2.89 -29.32
N TRP A 16 -7.11 1.90 -28.77
CA TRP A 16 -6.68 0.72 -29.52
C TRP A 16 -7.86 -0.09 -30.05
N ARG A 17 -8.89 -0.31 -29.24
CA ARG A 17 -10.13 -1.00 -29.66
C ARG A 17 -10.83 -0.29 -30.81
N ILE A 18 -10.92 1.04 -30.75
CA ILE A 18 -11.50 1.84 -31.85
C ILE A 18 -10.65 1.67 -33.11
N ALA A 19 -9.32 1.73 -32.99
CA ALA A 19 -8.41 1.54 -34.14
C ALA A 19 -8.53 0.14 -34.75
N ALA A 20 -8.51 -0.90 -33.93
CA ALA A 20 -8.65 -2.29 -34.37
C ALA A 20 -10.01 -2.53 -35.06
N PHE A 21 -11.09 -2.00 -34.48
CA PHE A 21 -12.43 -2.04 -35.10
C PHE A 21 -12.44 -1.37 -36.47
N ILE A 22 -11.92 -0.13 -36.58
CA ILE A 22 -11.87 0.59 -37.86
C ILE A 22 -11.09 -0.21 -38.91
N ILE A 23 -9.91 -0.74 -38.55
CA ILE A 23 -9.07 -1.50 -39.47
C ILE A 23 -9.79 -2.79 -39.93
N SER A 24 -10.34 -3.58 -39.01
CA SER A 24 -11.08 -4.80 -39.34
C SER A 24 -12.32 -4.52 -40.21
N THR A 25 -13.03 -3.42 -39.94
CA THR A 25 -14.21 -3.05 -40.72
C THR A 25 -13.86 -2.53 -42.12
N VAL A 26 -12.83 -1.69 -42.26
CA VAL A 26 -12.36 -1.23 -43.57
C VAL A 26 -11.92 -2.43 -44.41
N PHE A 27 -11.21 -3.38 -43.79
CA PHE A 27 -10.79 -4.60 -44.46
C PHE A 27 -11.99 -5.48 -44.88
N TYR A 28 -12.97 -5.69 -44.00
CA TYR A 28 -14.20 -6.41 -44.30
C TYR A 28 -14.96 -5.81 -45.49
N ILE A 29 -15.17 -4.48 -45.49
CA ILE A 29 -15.87 -3.78 -46.58
C ILE A 29 -15.09 -3.90 -47.90
N SER A 30 -13.77 -3.69 -47.86
CA SER A 30 -12.91 -3.75 -49.05
C SER A 30 -12.97 -5.13 -49.71
N VAL A 31 -12.97 -6.19 -48.90
CA VAL A 31 -13.03 -7.57 -49.37
C VAL A 31 -14.42 -7.92 -49.90
N SER A 32 -15.48 -7.50 -49.22
CA SER A 32 -16.85 -7.71 -49.69
C SER A 32 -17.09 -7.04 -51.05
N VAL A 33 -16.53 -5.83 -51.26
CA VAL A 33 -16.58 -5.13 -52.56
C VAL A 33 -15.78 -5.88 -53.62
N TYR A 34 -14.56 -6.33 -53.30
CA TYR A 34 -13.70 -7.07 -54.22
C TYR A 34 -14.32 -8.40 -54.67
N ASN A 35 -14.91 -9.16 -53.75
CA ASN A 35 -15.55 -10.44 -54.02
C ASN A 35 -16.99 -10.31 -54.57
N LYS A 36 -17.51 -9.08 -54.75
CA LYS A 36 -18.91 -8.79 -55.15
C LYS A 36 -19.95 -9.45 -54.23
N GLU A 37 -19.61 -9.64 -52.96
CA GLU A 37 -20.55 -10.11 -51.94
C GLU A 37 -21.37 -8.93 -51.42
N ASN A 38 -22.65 -9.16 -51.13
CA ASN A 38 -23.49 -8.14 -50.52
C ASN A 38 -22.97 -7.82 -49.12
N ILE A 39 -22.55 -6.57 -48.92
CA ILE A 39 -22.15 -6.05 -47.62
C ILE A 39 -23.33 -6.21 -46.67
N ASN A 40 -23.14 -7.03 -45.64
CA ASN A 40 -24.20 -7.29 -44.68
C ASN A 40 -24.26 -6.12 -43.67
N LEU A 41 -25.02 -5.08 -44.03
CA LEU A 41 -25.14 -3.81 -43.31
C LEU A 41 -25.54 -4.01 -41.83
N ILE A 42 -26.26 -5.10 -41.55
CA ILE A 42 -26.63 -5.53 -40.19
C ILE A 42 -25.41 -5.89 -39.34
N ILE A 43 -24.41 -6.56 -39.92
CA ILE A 43 -23.16 -6.93 -39.21
C ILE A 43 -22.37 -5.67 -38.88
N PHE A 44 -22.24 -4.74 -39.83
CA PHE A 44 -21.53 -3.48 -39.62
C PHE A 44 -22.20 -2.61 -38.54
N LEU A 45 -23.52 -2.45 -38.59
CA LEU A 45 -24.27 -1.69 -37.58
C LEU A 45 -24.20 -2.36 -36.20
N GLY A 46 -24.36 -3.68 -36.16
CA GLY A 46 -24.27 -4.45 -34.92
C GLY A 46 -22.89 -4.34 -34.26
N MET A 47 -21.82 -4.46 -35.05
CA MET A 47 -20.46 -4.27 -34.55
C MET A 47 -20.18 -2.84 -34.10
N SER A 48 -20.67 -1.84 -34.83
CA SER A 48 -20.49 -0.42 -34.47
C SER A 48 -21.19 -0.10 -33.13
N ILE A 49 -22.42 -0.58 -32.95
CA ILE A 49 -23.18 -0.40 -31.70
C ILE A 49 -22.49 -1.14 -30.57
N SER A 50 -22.07 -2.38 -30.77
CA SER A 50 -21.37 -3.19 -29.76
C SER A 50 -20.04 -2.53 -29.34
N CYS A 51 -19.24 -2.04 -30.29
CA CYS A 51 -17.98 -1.35 -30.02
C CYS A 51 -18.18 -0.03 -29.27
N ALA A 52 -19.15 0.80 -29.72
CA ALA A 52 -19.45 2.08 -29.08
C ALA A 52 -19.98 1.90 -27.65
N LEU A 53 -20.93 0.98 -27.47
CA LEU A 53 -21.49 0.63 -26.16
C LEU A 53 -20.37 0.08 -25.26
N SER A 54 -19.49 -0.75 -25.81
CA SER A 54 -18.40 -1.35 -25.06
C SER A 54 -17.37 -0.32 -24.59
N CYS A 55 -16.94 0.58 -25.47
CA CYS A 55 -16.02 1.67 -25.13
C CYS A 55 -16.62 2.63 -24.10
N TRP A 56 -17.92 2.92 -24.18
CA TRP A 56 -18.62 3.77 -23.23
C TRP A 56 -18.74 3.10 -21.84
N LEU A 57 -19.15 1.84 -21.79
CA LEU A 57 -19.26 1.10 -20.53
C LEU A 57 -17.90 0.85 -19.88
N TYR A 58 -16.82 0.59 -20.64
CA TYR A 58 -15.47 0.43 -20.08
C TYR A 58 -15.03 1.64 -19.25
N LYS A 59 -15.37 2.86 -19.69
CA LYS A 59 -15.08 4.09 -18.94
C LYS A 59 -15.94 4.24 -17.68
N LYS A 60 -17.13 3.63 -17.63
CA LYS A 60 -18.08 3.77 -16.53
C LYS A 60 -18.05 2.63 -15.50
N VAL A 61 -17.64 1.44 -15.91
CA VAL A 61 -17.82 0.18 -15.17
C VAL A 61 -16.56 -0.27 -14.43
N CYS A 62 -15.40 0.28 -14.76
CA CYS A 62 -14.11 -0.20 -14.25
C CYS A 62 -13.91 -0.03 -12.73
N GLU A 63 -14.86 0.58 -12.02
CA GLU A 63 -14.91 0.63 -10.56
C GLU A 63 -15.34 -0.71 -9.93
N ASN A 64 -16.06 -1.58 -10.66
CA ASN A 64 -16.55 -2.86 -10.14
C ASN A 64 -16.25 -4.03 -11.10
N ARG A 65 -15.42 -4.97 -10.62
CA ARG A 65 -14.98 -6.17 -11.36
C ARG A 65 -16.12 -7.06 -11.83
N LEU A 66 -17.24 -7.13 -11.11
CA LEU A 66 -18.36 -7.99 -11.49
C LEU A 66 -19.09 -7.44 -12.71
N HIS A 67 -19.38 -6.14 -12.72
CA HIS A 67 -20.00 -5.48 -13.87
C HIS A 67 -19.10 -5.53 -15.11
N PHE A 68 -17.78 -5.40 -14.89
CA PHE A 68 -16.78 -5.53 -15.94
C PHE A 68 -16.85 -6.90 -16.64
N ARG A 69 -16.92 -7.99 -15.85
CA ARG A 69 -17.02 -9.37 -16.37
C ARG A 69 -18.32 -9.60 -17.14
N ILE A 70 -19.46 -9.16 -16.61
CA ILE A 70 -20.76 -9.34 -17.29
C ILE A 70 -20.75 -8.63 -18.65
N MET A 71 -20.23 -7.41 -18.67
CA MET A 71 -20.14 -6.62 -19.89
C MET A 71 -19.20 -7.28 -20.91
N PHE A 72 -18.03 -7.75 -20.48
CA PHE A 72 -17.11 -8.51 -21.33
C PHE A 72 -17.76 -9.78 -21.91
N SER A 73 -18.49 -10.54 -21.10
CA SER A 73 -19.19 -11.75 -21.56
C SER A 73 -20.24 -11.43 -22.64
N LEU A 74 -20.99 -10.33 -22.48
CA LEU A 74 -21.97 -9.90 -23.49
C LEU A 74 -21.28 -9.45 -24.79
N GLU A 75 -20.14 -8.78 -24.66
CA GLU A 75 -19.34 -8.31 -25.79
C GLU A 75 -18.78 -9.49 -26.61
N VAL A 76 -18.08 -10.43 -25.96
CA VAL A 76 -17.56 -11.65 -26.60
C VAL A 76 -18.68 -12.47 -27.22
N PHE A 77 -19.82 -12.59 -26.52
CA PHE A 77 -20.96 -13.31 -27.06
C PHE A 77 -21.46 -12.70 -28.37
N ALA A 78 -21.64 -11.37 -28.40
CA ALA A 78 -22.07 -10.65 -29.60
C ALA A 78 -21.04 -10.75 -30.75
N TYR A 79 -19.75 -10.61 -30.44
CA TYR A 79 -18.69 -10.72 -31.46
C TYR A 79 -18.59 -12.12 -32.05
N GLY A 80 -18.75 -13.18 -31.25
CA GLY A 80 -18.75 -14.53 -31.79
C GLY A 80 -19.90 -14.77 -32.79
N ILE A 81 -21.09 -14.19 -32.55
CA ILE A 81 -22.20 -14.22 -33.52
C ILE A 81 -21.79 -13.52 -34.82
N PHE A 82 -21.13 -12.36 -34.74
CA PHE A 82 -20.67 -11.66 -35.95
C PHE A 82 -19.56 -12.41 -36.69
N ILE A 83 -18.63 -13.08 -35.99
CA ILE A 83 -17.61 -13.95 -36.61
C ILE A 83 -18.28 -15.10 -37.38
N PHE A 84 -19.24 -15.76 -36.72
CA PHE A 84 -20.00 -16.84 -37.34
C PHE A 84 -20.68 -16.40 -38.64
N LEU A 85 -21.27 -15.19 -38.66
CA LEU A 85 -21.97 -14.63 -39.82
C LEU A 85 -21.05 -14.03 -40.90
N SER A 86 -19.82 -13.66 -40.56
CA SER A 86 -18.93 -12.88 -41.45
C SER A 86 -17.80 -13.67 -42.10
N GLY A 87 -17.69 -14.99 -41.85
CA GLY A 87 -16.69 -15.82 -42.51
C GLY A 87 -16.00 -16.86 -41.63
N GLY A 88 -16.40 -17.03 -40.37
CA GLY A 88 -15.80 -17.97 -39.43
C GLY A 88 -14.31 -17.72 -39.23
N CYS A 89 -13.47 -18.74 -39.43
CA CYS A 89 -12.00 -18.66 -39.34
C CYS A 89 -11.38 -17.58 -40.23
N ASN A 90 -12.03 -17.24 -41.35
CA ASN A 90 -11.54 -16.22 -42.27
C ASN A 90 -12.17 -14.84 -42.01
N SER A 91 -12.88 -14.66 -40.89
CA SER A 91 -13.44 -13.37 -40.52
C SER A 91 -12.34 -12.39 -40.08
N PRO A 92 -12.36 -11.12 -40.55
CA PRO A 92 -11.48 -10.07 -40.03
C PRO A 92 -11.76 -9.70 -38.58
N TYR A 93 -12.95 -10.05 -38.10
CA TYR A 93 -13.39 -9.79 -36.74
C TYR A 93 -12.90 -10.85 -35.75
N LEU A 94 -12.40 -11.99 -36.24
CA LEU A 94 -11.79 -13.02 -35.39
C LEU A 94 -10.59 -12.47 -34.63
N TRP A 95 -9.71 -11.77 -35.34
CA TRP A 95 -8.55 -11.15 -34.71
C TRP A 95 -8.95 -10.09 -33.70
N TYR A 96 -9.97 -9.29 -34.00
CA TYR A 96 -10.50 -8.31 -33.06
C TYR A 96 -11.05 -8.96 -31.77
N GLU A 97 -11.77 -10.08 -31.87
CA GLU A 97 -12.24 -10.83 -30.68
C GLU A 97 -11.08 -11.44 -29.89
N VAL A 98 -10.08 -12.02 -30.57
CA VAL A 98 -8.87 -12.53 -29.90
C VAL A 98 -8.14 -11.41 -29.14
N ASN A 99 -8.07 -10.20 -29.71
CA ASN A 99 -7.51 -9.04 -29.01
C ASN A 99 -8.34 -8.73 -27.74
N CYS A 100 -9.67 -8.66 -27.85
CA CYS A 100 -10.53 -8.45 -26.69
C CYS A 100 -10.30 -9.49 -25.57
N ILE A 101 -10.10 -10.76 -25.92
CA ILE A 101 -9.81 -11.83 -24.96
C ILE A 101 -8.42 -11.68 -24.32
N LEU A 102 -7.38 -11.42 -25.11
CA LEU A 102 -6.01 -11.23 -24.60
C LEU A 102 -5.95 -10.09 -23.58
N LEU A 103 -6.67 -9.02 -23.87
CA LEU A 103 -6.78 -7.86 -23.01
C LEU A 103 -7.50 -8.15 -21.69
N MET A 104 -8.52 -9.01 -21.72
CA MET A 104 -9.20 -9.48 -20.51
C MET A 104 -8.26 -10.30 -19.63
N VAL A 105 -7.43 -11.18 -20.23
CA VAL A 105 -6.41 -11.95 -19.50
C VAL A 105 -5.40 -11.04 -18.81
N ALA A 106 -5.02 -9.92 -19.45
CA ALA A 106 -4.12 -8.95 -18.84
C ALA A 106 -4.76 -8.17 -17.67
N LEU A 107 -6.08 -7.96 -17.70
CA LEU A 107 -6.80 -7.14 -16.72
C LEU A 107 -7.38 -7.91 -15.53
N ASP A 108 -7.87 -9.12 -15.76
CA ASP A 108 -8.56 -9.91 -14.74
C ASP A 108 -7.89 -11.26 -14.54
N LYS A 109 -7.64 -11.61 -13.28
CA LYS A 109 -6.99 -12.87 -12.90
C LYS A 109 -7.92 -14.09 -13.02
N ASN A 110 -9.20 -13.89 -13.36
CA ASN A 110 -10.17 -14.98 -13.43
C ASN A 110 -10.12 -15.71 -14.77
N ILE A 111 -9.44 -16.85 -14.77
CA ILE A 111 -9.23 -17.72 -15.93
C ILE A 111 -10.54 -18.32 -16.46
N THR A 112 -11.57 -18.47 -15.62
CA THR A 112 -12.81 -19.15 -16.01
C THR A 112 -13.57 -18.40 -17.10
N VAL A 113 -13.71 -17.08 -16.96
CA VAL A 113 -14.45 -16.25 -17.94
C VAL A 113 -13.72 -16.22 -19.27
N THR A 114 -12.39 -16.07 -19.24
CA THR A 114 -11.55 -16.08 -20.44
C THR A 114 -11.56 -17.45 -21.13
N PHE A 115 -11.60 -18.55 -20.37
CA PHE A 115 -11.67 -19.90 -20.93
C PHE A 115 -12.99 -20.15 -21.67
N ILE A 116 -14.12 -19.72 -21.08
CA ILE A 116 -15.44 -19.80 -21.73
C ILE A 116 -15.47 -18.93 -23.00
N ALA A 117 -14.89 -17.73 -22.94
CA ALA A 117 -14.75 -16.85 -24.10
C ALA A 117 -13.94 -17.51 -25.24
N CYS A 118 -12.82 -18.16 -24.93
CA CYS A 118 -12.03 -18.91 -25.92
C CYS A 118 -12.84 -20.04 -26.57
N ILE A 119 -13.58 -20.83 -25.78
CA ILE A 119 -14.42 -21.91 -26.30
C ILE A 119 -15.49 -21.35 -27.25
N TRP A 120 -16.15 -20.25 -26.86
CA TRP A 120 -17.14 -19.59 -27.69
C TRP A 120 -16.55 -19.08 -29.01
N CYS A 121 -15.43 -18.35 -28.93
CA CYS A 121 -14.72 -17.84 -30.11
C CYS A 121 -14.33 -18.98 -31.07
N LEU A 122 -13.78 -20.09 -30.54
CA LEU A 122 -13.41 -21.25 -31.36
C LEU A 122 -14.63 -21.92 -32.00
N PHE A 123 -15.71 -22.07 -31.24
CA PHE A 123 -16.96 -22.62 -31.76
C PHE A 123 -17.51 -21.76 -32.92
N CYS A 124 -17.57 -20.44 -32.74
CA CYS A 124 -18.03 -19.50 -33.76
C CYS A 124 -17.12 -19.47 -34.99
N ALA A 125 -15.80 -19.59 -34.80
CA ALA A 125 -14.84 -19.64 -35.90
C ALA A 125 -14.99 -20.91 -36.75
N ILE A 126 -15.13 -22.08 -36.10
CA ILE A 126 -15.24 -23.38 -36.77
C ILE A 126 -16.61 -23.59 -37.41
N ALA A 127 -17.69 -23.21 -36.72
CA ALA A 127 -19.06 -23.39 -37.21
C ALA A 127 -19.44 -22.33 -38.28
N GLY A 128 -18.73 -21.21 -38.33
CA GLY A 128 -18.97 -20.14 -39.29
C GLY A 128 -18.68 -20.56 -40.74
N LYS A 129 -19.43 -19.98 -41.68
CA LYS A 129 -19.27 -20.29 -43.10
C LYS A 129 -17.90 -19.82 -43.60
N SER A 130 -17.04 -20.74 -44.06
CA SER A 130 -15.73 -20.40 -44.61
C SER A 130 -15.84 -19.72 -45.98
N ILE A 131 -15.12 -18.61 -46.16
CA ILE A 131 -14.92 -17.98 -47.46
C ILE A 131 -13.66 -18.60 -48.09
N GLU A 132 -13.81 -19.41 -49.13
CA GLU A 132 -12.71 -20.03 -49.87
C GLU A 132 -12.09 -19.03 -50.86
N ASN A 133 -11.22 -18.15 -50.36
CA ASN A 133 -10.34 -17.34 -51.19
C ASN A 133 -8.96 -17.27 -50.53
N SER A 134 -7.97 -17.98 -51.10
CA SER A 134 -6.65 -18.18 -50.50
C SER A 134 -5.88 -16.86 -50.31
N SER A 135 -5.93 -15.96 -51.30
CA SER A 135 -5.25 -14.66 -51.20
C SER A 135 -5.85 -13.77 -50.10
N TYR A 136 -7.15 -13.92 -49.82
CA TYR A 136 -7.82 -13.19 -48.75
C TYR A 136 -7.40 -13.73 -47.37
N GLN A 137 -7.31 -15.05 -47.24
CA GLN A 137 -6.88 -15.71 -46.01
C GLN A 137 -5.48 -15.29 -45.60
N ASP A 138 -4.53 -15.26 -46.55
CA ASP A 138 -3.14 -14.86 -46.26
C ASP A 138 -3.03 -13.41 -45.75
N ILE A 139 -3.75 -12.48 -46.40
CA ILE A 139 -3.76 -11.07 -45.98
C ILE A 139 -4.44 -10.90 -44.62
N ASN A 140 -5.54 -11.63 -44.36
CA ASN A 140 -6.22 -11.59 -43.07
C ASN A 140 -5.32 -12.09 -41.93
N ILE A 141 -4.53 -13.15 -42.17
CA ILE A 141 -3.57 -13.67 -41.19
C ILE A 141 -2.47 -12.64 -40.92
N ILE A 142 -1.90 -12.02 -41.95
CA ILE A 142 -0.85 -10.99 -41.79
C ILE A 142 -1.38 -9.80 -40.99
N LEU A 143 -2.60 -9.34 -41.30
CA LEU A 143 -3.25 -8.24 -40.60
C LEU A 143 -3.55 -8.60 -39.13
N GLY A 144 -4.04 -9.80 -38.88
CA GLY A 144 -4.25 -10.33 -37.53
C GLY A 144 -2.97 -10.42 -36.70
N MET A 145 -1.89 -10.93 -37.30
CA MET A 145 -0.57 -10.98 -36.67
C MET A 145 -0.04 -9.58 -36.34
N GLY A 146 -0.24 -8.61 -37.23
CA GLY A 146 0.10 -7.21 -36.97
C GLY A 146 -0.65 -6.64 -35.76
N MET A 147 -1.96 -6.89 -35.67
CA MET A 147 -2.78 -6.47 -34.53
C MET A 147 -2.29 -7.09 -33.22
N LEU A 148 -2.03 -8.40 -33.21
CA LEU A 148 -1.51 -9.09 -32.02
C LEU A 148 -0.16 -8.53 -31.57
N MET A 149 0.75 -8.25 -32.51
CA MET A 149 2.06 -7.67 -32.18
C MET A 149 1.94 -6.29 -31.53
N CYS A 150 1.06 -5.44 -32.04
CA CYS A 150 0.77 -4.13 -31.43
C CYS A 150 0.19 -4.30 -30.02
N GLU A 151 -0.71 -5.25 -29.82
CA GLU A 151 -1.33 -5.49 -28.52
C GLU A 151 -0.33 -6.02 -27.49
N PHE A 152 0.52 -6.98 -27.87
CA PHE A 152 1.61 -7.46 -27.02
C PHE A 152 2.54 -6.31 -26.61
N TYR A 153 2.80 -5.36 -27.51
CA TYR A 153 3.59 -4.18 -27.19
C TYR A 153 2.90 -3.28 -26.16
N ILE A 154 1.59 -3.03 -26.31
CA ILE A 154 0.79 -2.26 -25.35
C ILE A 154 0.80 -2.93 -23.97
N ILE A 155 0.60 -4.26 -23.92
CA ILE A 155 0.63 -5.03 -22.68
C ILE A 155 2.01 -4.95 -22.04
N ARG A 156 3.09 -5.15 -22.80
CA ARG A 156 4.46 -5.08 -22.28
C ARG A 156 4.79 -3.70 -21.72
N TYR A 157 4.40 -2.64 -22.44
CA TYR A 157 4.54 -1.27 -21.96
C TYR A 157 3.83 -1.09 -20.62
N TYR A 158 2.63 -1.63 -20.47
CA TYR A 158 1.86 -1.53 -19.24
C TYR A 158 2.44 -2.35 -18.08
N VAL A 159 2.93 -3.56 -18.34
CA VAL A 159 3.62 -4.38 -17.32
C VAL A 159 4.85 -3.64 -16.79
N ALA A 160 5.65 -3.05 -17.68
CA ALA A 160 6.81 -2.25 -17.29
C ALA A 160 6.40 -1.01 -16.48
N TYR A 161 5.33 -0.33 -16.89
CA TYR A 161 4.79 0.82 -16.17
C TYR A 161 4.31 0.46 -14.75
N ILE A 162 3.55 -0.64 -14.59
CA ILE A 162 3.13 -1.14 -13.27
C ILE A 162 4.34 -1.54 -12.43
N GLY A 163 5.33 -2.21 -13.04
CA GLY A 163 6.56 -2.61 -12.35
C GLY A 163 7.25 -1.43 -11.70
N LYS A 164 7.49 -0.36 -12.48
CA LYS A 164 8.09 0.87 -11.99
C LYS A 164 7.28 1.52 -10.86
N GLN A 165 5.95 1.53 -10.98
CA GLN A 165 5.12 2.10 -9.92
C GLN A 165 5.11 1.27 -8.63
N ASN A 166 5.20 -0.06 -8.72
CA ASN A 166 5.33 -0.89 -7.54
C ASN A 166 6.66 -0.61 -6.82
N GLU A 167 7.75 -0.42 -7.56
CA GLU A 167 9.05 -0.01 -7.00
C GLU A 167 8.96 1.37 -6.33
N GLU A 168 8.33 2.35 -6.98
CA GLU A 168 8.10 3.68 -6.40
C GLU A 168 7.25 3.58 -5.11
N LEU A 169 6.18 2.78 -5.13
CA LEU A 169 5.29 2.61 -3.97
C LEU A 169 6.00 1.90 -2.81
N GLU A 170 6.82 0.90 -3.10
CA GLU A 170 7.65 0.22 -2.10
C GLU A 170 8.65 1.18 -1.47
N SER A 171 9.33 2.00 -2.29
CA SER A 171 10.26 3.01 -1.80
C SER A 171 9.58 4.03 -0.87
N LEU A 172 8.41 4.54 -1.27
CA LEU A 172 7.66 5.54 -0.50
C LEU A 172 7.16 4.96 0.84
N ASN A 173 6.75 3.68 0.84
CA ASN A 173 6.31 2.99 2.04
C ASN A 173 7.47 2.78 3.03
N THR A 174 8.68 2.46 2.52
CA THR A 174 9.87 2.36 3.37
C THR A 174 10.27 3.70 3.98
N GLU A 175 10.16 4.80 3.23
CA GLU A 175 10.46 6.15 3.73
C GLU A 175 9.43 6.60 4.77
N LEU A 176 8.14 6.38 4.51
CA LEU A 176 7.07 6.66 5.46
C LEU A 176 7.25 5.90 6.79
N ASN A 177 7.70 4.64 6.72
CA ASN A 177 7.93 3.86 7.93
C ASN A 177 9.12 4.38 8.74
N LYS A 178 10.19 4.85 8.08
CA LYS A 178 11.32 5.52 8.73
C LYS A 178 10.92 6.84 9.40
N GLU A 179 10.15 7.68 8.70
CA GLU A 179 9.65 8.94 9.28
C GLU A 179 8.75 8.68 10.49
N LYS A 180 7.93 7.63 10.43
CA LYS A 180 7.09 7.20 11.56
C LYS A 180 7.92 6.78 12.76
N GLU A 181 8.99 6.00 12.56
CA GLU A 181 9.91 5.62 13.64
C GLU A 181 10.59 6.84 14.26
N LEU A 182 11.08 7.76 13.43
CA LEU A 182 11.75 8.98 13.88
C LEU A 182 10.79 9.93 14.62
N SER A 183 9.55 10.01 14.17
CA SER A 183 8.47 10.76 14.81
C SER A 183 8.11 10.15 16.17
N ASN A 184 7.91 8.83 16.24
CA ASN A 184 7.67 8.12 17.50
C ASN A 184 8.81 8.33 18.50
N TYR A 185 10.07 8.23 18.05
CA TYR A 185 11.23 8.51 18.89
C TYR A 185 11.21 9.95 19.42
N SER A 186 10.90 10.92 18.56
CA SER A 186 10.78 12.32 18.95
C SER A 186 9.66 12.55 19.97
N PHE A 187 8.52 11.87 19.83
CA PHE A 187 7.43 11.91 20.82
C PHE A 187 7.84 11.34 22.17
N VAL A 188 8.57 10.22 22.18
CA VAL A 188 9.10 9.63 23.42
C VAL A 188 10.04 10.61 24.11
N MET A 189 11.02 11.16 23.38
CA MET A 189 11.93 12.18 23.90
C MET A 189 11.21 13.44 24.40
N LEU A 190 10.20 13.93 23.66
CA LEU A 190 9.38 15.07 24.11
C LEU A 190 8.61 14.76 25.39
N THR A 191 8.11 13.53 25.53
CA THR A 191 7.41 13.09 26.74
C THR A 191 8.38 13.06 27.93
N GLU A 192 9.56 12.45 27.77
CA GLU A 192 10.61 12.42 28.80
C GLU A 192 11.09 13.84 29.19
N LEU A 193 11.29 14.72 28.20
CA LEU A 193 11.64 16.12 28.44
C LEU A 193 10.51 16.87 29.15
N SER A 194 9.25 16.66 28.75
CA SER A 194 8.10 17.29 29.39
C SER A 194 7.93 16.80 30.83
N GLU A 195 8.18 15.52 31.12
CA GLU A 195 8.19 14.99 32.47
C GLU A 195 9.32 15.62 33.31
N SER A 196 10.51 15.75 32.72
CA SER A 196 11.68 16.39 33.35
C SER A 196 11.42 17.87 33.63
N PHE A 197 10.93 18.66 32.67
CA PHE A 197 10.53 20.05 32.89
C PHE A 197 9.40 20.16 33.90
N GLY A 198 8.45 19.23 33.89
CA GLY A 198 7.40 19.17 34.90
C GLY A 198 7.96 18.95 36.31
N LEU A 199 9.11 18.29 36.46
CA LEU A 199 9.82 18.15 37.73
C LEU A 199 10.52 19.46 38.13
N PHE A 200 11.18 20.14 37.18
CA PHE A 200 11.91 21.40 37.45
C PHE A 200 11.01 22.63 37.62
N ALA A 201 9.83 22.66 37.00
CA ALA A 201 8.87 23.76 37.09
C ALA A 201 7.96 23.66 38.33
N MET A 202 7.98 22.53 39.04
CA MET A 202 7.31 22.39 40.32
C MET A 202 8.03 23.25 41.37
N THR A 203 7.30 24.12 42.04
CA THR A 203 7.83 24.96 43.14
C THR A 203 7.55 24.36 44.52
N ASP A 204 6.76 23.29 44.60
CA ASP A 204 6.41 22.60 45.85
C ASP A 204 7.37 21.41 46.06
N PRO A 205 8.30 21.49 47.02
CA PRO A 205 9.32 20.47 47.23
C PRO A 205 8.73 19.10 47.62
N LYS A 206 7.53 19.05 48.23
CA LYS A 206 6.88 17.76 48.55
C LYS A 206 6.41 17.05 47.28
N LYS A 207 5.84 17.79 46.32
CA LYS A 207 5.41 17.24 45.02
C LYS A 207 6.58 16.85 44.12
N ILE A 208 7.70 17.58 44.18
CA ILE A 208 8.93 17.23 43.46
C ILE A 208 9.42 15.86 43.94
N MET A 209 9.51 15.67 45.26
CA MET A 209 10.03 14.42 45.83
C MET A 209 9.09 13.22 45.61
N GLU A 210 7.77 13.42 45.69
CA GLU A 210 6.77 12.40 45.36
C GLU A 210 6.84 11.99 43.88
N LYS A 211 7.12 12.94 42.97
CA LYS A 211 7.25 12.62 41.55
C LYS A 211 8.60 11.97 41.24
N LEU A 212 9.66 12.37 41.94
CA LEU A 212 11.00 11.80 41.81
C LEU A 212 11.03 10.34 42.32
N SER A 213 10.39 10.05 43.45
CA SER A 213 10.26 8.69 43.97
C SER A 213 9.51 7.76 43.01
N MET A 214 8.40 8.24 42.42
CA MET A 214 7.68 7.49 41.39
C MET A 214 8.55 7.22 40.16
N LEU A 215 9.34 8.20 39.70
CA LEU A 215 10.25 8.01 38.57
C LEU A 215 11.38 7.00 38.86
N LEU A 216 11.98 7.06 40.06
CA LEU A 216 13.02 6.12 40.49
C LEU A 216 12.46 4.69 40.60
N ARG A 217 11.24 4.55 41.16
CA ARG A 217 10.56 3.27 41.31
C ARG A 217 10.14 2.66 39.98
N ASN A 218 9.60 3.48 39.06
CA ASN A 218 9.12 2.99 37.77
C ASN A 218 10.25 2.60 36.81
N ASN A 219 11.42 3.24 36.91
CA ASN A 219 12.57 2.94 36.04
C ASN A 219 13.48 1.80 36.58
N ASN A 220 13.18 1.19 37.73
CA ASN A 220 14.00 0.12 38.35
C ASN A 220 15.50 0.47 38.49
N LEU A 221 15.85 1.75 38.54
CA LEU A 221 17.25 2.20 38.57
C LEU A 221 17.96 1.78 39.86
N TYR A 222 17.22 1.71 40.98
CA TYR A 222 17.73 1.29 42.29
C TYR A 222 16.75 0.31 42.94
N ARG A 223 17.27 -0.76 43.55
CA ARG A 223 16.47 -1.73 44.34
C ARG A 223 15.99 -1.14 45.66
N GLU A 224 16.79 -0.27 46.26
CA GLU A 224 16.56 0.36 47.55
C GLU A 224 16.98 1.84 47.44
N PHE A 225 16.11 2.77 47.86
CA PHE A 225 16.44 4.20 47.85
C PHE A 225 15.71 4.97 48.96
N MET A 226 16.28 6.11 49.34
CA MET A 226 15.74 7.04 50.34
C MET A 226 15.91 8.47 49.86
N LEU A 227 14.82 9.25 49.89
CA LEU A 227 14.83 10.67 49.52
C LEU A 227 14.65 11.52 50.78
N VAL A 228 15.65 12.36 51.05
CA VAL A 228 15.73 13.20 52.26
C VAL A 228 15.71 14.67 51.86
N LYS A 229 14.76 15.44 52.39
CA LYS A 229 14.70 16.89 52.23
C LYS A 229 15.34 17.55 53.45
N PHE A 230 16.24 18.50 53.21
CA PHE A 230 16.70 19.39 54.28
C PHE A 230 15.94 20.70 54.17
N GLU A 231 15.13 21.02 55.17
CA GLU A 231 14.58 22.36 55.34
C GLU A 231 15.59 23.20 56.15
N ARG A 232 15.67 24.52 55.90
CA ARG A 232 16.76 25.41 56.39
C ARG A 232 17.24 25.01 57.80
N ASP A 233 18.45 24.47 57.81
CA ASP A 233 19.37 24.28 58.92
C ASP A 233 18.92 23.56 60.20
N ASP A 234 17.78 22.85 60.27
CA ASP A 234 17.52 22.14 61.53
C ASP A 234 16.97 20.72 61.51
N PHE A 235 16.28 20.20 60.49
CA PHE A 235 15.92 18.76 60.53
C PHE A 235 15.77 18.18 59.11
N PRO A 236 16.38 17.00 58.82
CA PRO A 236 16.04 16.25 57.62
C PRO A 236 14.58 15.78 57.71
N GLU A 237 13.70 16.31 56.86
CA GLU A 237 12.37 15.78 56.64
C GLU A 237 12.52 14.67 55.58
N ILE A 238 12.50 13.42 56.02
CA ILE A 238 12.50 12.27 55.12
C ILE A 238 11.13 12.21 54.47
N ILE A 239 11.10 12.28 53.14
CA ILE A 239 9.82 12.35 52.42
C ILE A 239 9.42 10.98 51.89
N GLU A 240 10.36 10.15 51.43
CA GLU A 240 10.01 8.83 50.88
C GLU A 240 11.16 7.81 50.95
N SER A 241 10.83 6.54 51.18
CA SER A 241 11.76 5.41 51.15
C SER A 241 11.14 4.20 50.44
N CYS A 242 11.95 3.45 49.71
CA CYS A 242 11.52 2.28 48.96
C CYS A 242 12.51 1.13 49.15
N GLY A 243 12.01 -0.06 49.52
CA GLY A 243 12.80 -1.29 49.64
C GLY A 243 13.67 -1.41 50.90
N ILE A 244 13.79 -0.35 51.72
CA ILE A 244 14.67 -0.31 52.91
C ILE A 244 13.90 -0.77 54.15
N GLU A 245 14.48 -1.70 54.92
CA GLU A 245 13.94 -2.12 56.22
C GLU A 245 14.01 -1.00 57.27
N LYS A 246 13.04 -0.95 58.19
CA LYS A 246 12.88 0.16 59.14
C LYS A 246 14.09 0.40 60.06
N ASN A 247 14.78 -0.66 60.45
CA ASN A 247 16.04 -0.64 61.23
C ASN A 247 17.20 0.02 60.46
N VAL A 248 17.36 -0.29 59.18
CA VAL A 248 18.37 0.28 58.29
C VAL A 248 18.03 1.73 57.98
N TYR A 249 16.75 2.00 57.75
CA TYR A 249 16.20 3.34 57.57
C TYR A 249 16.52 4.27 58.74
N ASP A 250 16.26 3.83 59.98
CA ASP A 250 16.52 4.64 61.18
C ASP A 250 18.04 4.88 61.37
N ASP A 251 18.88 3.88 61.09
CA ASP A 251 20.34 4.00 61.17
C ASP A 251 20.93 4.96 60.12
N ILE A 252 20.49 4.86 58.86
CA ILE A 252 20.90 5.79 57.79
C ILE A 252 20.43 7.21 58.13
N SER A 253 19.20 7.38 58.62
CA SER A 253 18.68 8.71 58.99
C SER A 253 19.52 9.40 60.06
N ALA A 254 19.96 8.64 61.07
CA ALA A 254 20.82 9.16 62.14
C ALA A 254 22.21 9.54 61.59
N LYS A 255 22.81 8.68 60.75
CA LYS A 255 24.13 8.93 60.15
C LYS A 255 24.13 10.14 59.22
N VAL A 256 23.08 10.30 58.40
CA VAL A 256 22.89 11.46 57.53
C VAL A 256 22.76 12.75 58.36
N LYS A 257 22.06 12.69 59.50
CA LYS A 257 21.95 13.84 60.42
C LYS A 257 23.31 14.25 61.02
N PHE A 258 24.07 13.29 61.54
CA PHE A 258 25.40 13.55 62.11
C PHE A 258 26.37 14.13 61.07
N GLN A 259 26.37 13.61 59.83
CA GLN A 259 27.25 14.10 58.77
C GLN A 259 26.86 15.49 58.25
N TYR A 260 25.57 15.86 58.28
CA TYR A 260 25.13 17.21 57.91
C TYR A 260 25.54 18.27 58.95
N GLU A 261 25.51 17.92 60.25
CA GLU A 261 25.96 18.80 61.34
C GLU A 261 27.50 18.99 61.33
N ASP A 262 28.28 17.99 60.90
CA ASP A 262 29.76 18.02 60.90
C ASP A 262 30.36 18.65 59.61
N SER A 263 29.59 18.73 58.52
CA SER A 263 30.04 19.27 57.21
C SER A 263 29.95 20.80 57.09
N GLY A 264 29.78 21.51 58.21
CA GLY A 264 29.89 22.98 58.29
C GLY A 264 31.27 23.54 57.96
N ASN A 265 32.27 22.70 57.67
CA ASN A 265 33.61 23.13 57.30
C ASN A 265 34.35 22.14 56.38
N GLY A 266 34.28 22.37 55.06
CA GLY A 266 35.30 21.93 54.10
C GLY A 266 34.97 20.73 53.20
N GLU A 267 35.20 20.94 51.91
CA GLU A 267 35.26 20.01 50.76
C GLU A 267 33.95 19.41 50.21
N ASN A 268 33.60 19.84 48.99
CA ASN A 268 32.57 19.27 48.12
C ASN A 268 32.98 17.85 47.69
N VAL A 269 32.54 16.85 48.43
CA VAL A 269 32.55 15.45 47.98
C VAL A 269 31.14 15.15 47.44
N GLU A 270 31.00 15.03 46.11
CA GLU A 270 29.71 14.86 45.42
C GLU A 270 29.01 13.51 45.72
N ILE A 271 29.74 12.49 46.17
CA ILE A 271 29.20 11.17 46.51
C ILE A 271 29.86 10.66 47.80
N LEU A 272 29.07 10.45 48.86
CA LEU A 272 29.51 9.92 50.15
C LEU A 272 28.94 8.52 50.38
N ASN A 273 29.75 7.58 50.83
CA ASN A 273 29.29 6.21 51.09
C ASN A 273 28.93 6.02 52.57
N ILE A 274 27.71 5.54 52.84
CA ILE A 274 27.20 5.22 54.17
C ILE A 274 27.06 3.72 54.29
N GLU A 275 27.76 3.10 55.24
CA GLU A 275 27.57 1.68 55.54
C GLU A 275 26.47 1.49 56.58
N SER A 276 25.48 0.65 56.28
CA SER A 276 24.43 0.25 57.22
C SER A 276 24.01 -1.20 56.99
N ALA A 277 23.87 -1.96 58.08
CA ALA A 277 23.49 -3.38 58.06
C ALA A 277 24.29 -4.28 57.08
N GLY A 278 25.57 -3.95 56.84
CA GLY A 278 26.45 -4.70 55.93
C GLY A 278 26.35 -4.32 54.46
N ASN A 279 25.49 -3.36 54.10
CA ASN A 279 25.39 -2.77 52.77
C ASN A 279 26.00 -1.36 52.74
N THR A 280 26.54 -0.97 51.60
CA THR A 280 27.05 0.39 51.34
C THR A 280 26.03 1.16 50.51
N TYR A 281 25.60 2.31 51.00
CA TYR A 281 24.64 3.20 50.36
C TYR A 281 25.36 4.46 49.85
N GLU A 282 25.09 4.86 48.62
CA GLU A 282 25.61 6.09 48.04
C GLU A 282 24.71 7.28 48.39
N LEU A 283 25.26 8.27 49.08
CA LEU A 283 24.64 9.55 49.37
C LEU A 283 25.01 10.54 48.27
N ILE A 284 24.01 10.95 47.49
CA ILE A 284 24.14 11.95 46.44
C ILE A 284 23.45 13.22 46.90
N LYS A 285 24.20 14.31 47.04
CA LYS A 285 23.63 15.61 47.37
C LYS A 285 23.04 16.24 46.11
N ILE A 286 21.74 16.49 46.11
CA ILE A 286 21.03 17.18 45.02
C ILE A 286 20.67 18.56 45.56
N GLY A 287 21.32 19.60 45.04
CA GLY A 287 21.16 20.99 45.49
C GLY A 287 21.53 21.97 44.39
#